data_AF-A0AAV8R068-F1
#
_entry.id   AF-A0AAV8R068-F1
#
_cell.length_a   1.000
_cell.length_b   1.000
_cell.length_c   1.000
_cell.angle_alpha   90.00
_cell.angle_beta   90.00
_cell.angle_gamma   90.00
#
_symmetry.space_group_name_H-M   'P 1'
#
loop_
_entity.id
_entity.type
_entity.pdbx_description
1 polymer ?
#
loop_
_entity_poly.entity_id
_entity_poly.type
_entity_poly.pdbx_seq_one_letter_code
_entity_poly.pdbx_strand_id
1 'polypeptide(L)'
;MEGRFLACYEEWLQIQRADLNELLQAISSQNGSRARSEMELRELVEKSMRHYEEYYERRRNLVQEDGPAFFAPPWCNSFEKSILWVGGCRPSMFIRLIYSLSSAGLEAHLDNLAGRAFASASNSEGLVGLSAPQLVLVNELHRSTLLEENRITSQVATLQENVADRPLLPIVKERQRWRRSDTSRGEIGDGGDAEVVAAMGSYTAAMSGLVEAADRLRLETARTLLSDILRPKQAVELLATGKQLHLSVHEWGHQRDLSRGHGV
;
A
#
# COMPACT_ATOMS: atom_id res chain seq x y z
N MET A 1 9.71 -18.79 8.03
CA MET A 1 8.61 -17.81 8.12
C MET A 1 8.79 -16.76 7.02
N GLU A 2 9.89 -16.01 7.00
CA GLU A 2 10.23 -15.00 5.98
C GLU A 2 10.02 -15.44 4.51
N GLY A 3 10.40 -16.67 4.14
CA GLY A 3 10.21 -17.18 2.77
C GLY A 3 8.76 -17.22 2.27
N ARG A 4 7.76 -17.38 3.17
CA ARG A 4 6.33 -17.34 2.79
C ARG A 4 5.87 -15.92 2.49
N PHE A 5 6.38 -14.93 3.22
CA PHE A 5 6.06 -13.52 2.99
C PHE A 5 6.67 -13.03 1.69
N LEU A 6 7.94 -13.38 1.44
CA LEU A 6 8.63 -13.09 0.19
C LEU A 6 7.88 -13.71 -1.00
N ALA A 7 7.55 -15.01 -0.94
CA ALA A 7 6.83 -15.67 -2.02
C ALA A 7 5.47 -15.02 -2.30
N CYS A 8 4.72 -14.65 -1.26
CA CYS A 8 3.45 -13.93 -1.40
C CYS A 8 3.62 -12.57 -2.10
N TYR A 9 4.68 -11.82 -1.74
CA TYR A 9 4.98 -10.52 -2.34
C TYR A 9 5.50 -10.63 -3.78
N GLU A 10 6.35 -11.62 -4.09
CA GLU A 10 6.84 -11.88 -5.44
C GLU A 10 5.71 -12.29 -6.37
N GLU A 11 4.82 -13.18 -5.92
CA GLU A 11 3.64 -13.58 -6.69
C GLU A 11 2.74 -12.36 -6.97
N TRP A 12 2.55 -11.50 -5.96
CA TRP A 12 1.84 -10.24 -6.12
C TRP A 12 2.46 -9.34 -7.20
N LEU A 13 3.79 -9.17 -7.21
CA LEU A 13 4.50 -8.39 -8.22
C LEU A 13 4.32 -8.95 -9.63
N GLN A 14 4.30 -10.29 -9.78
CA GLN A 14 4.04 -10.93 -11.06
C GLN A 14 2.62 -10.65 -11.55
N ILE A 15 1.62 -10.75 -10.67
CA ILE A 15 0.23 -10.40 -10.99
C ILE A 15 0.13 -8.92 -11.40
N GLN A 16 0.79 -8.01 -10.68
CA GLN A 16 0.79 -6.58 -11.05
C GLN A 16 1.40 -6.33 -12.43
N ARG A 17 2.44 -7.07 -12.79
CA ARG A 17 3.09 -6.96 -14.10
C ARG A 17 2.20 -7.51 -15.22
N ALA A 18 1.53 -8.63 -15.00
CA ALA A 18 0.57 -9.20 -15.94
C ALA A 18 -0.62 -8.26 -16.16
N ASP A 19 -1.22 -7.74 -15.08
CA ASP A 19 -2.31 -6.77 -15.14
C ASP A 19 -1.89 -5.49 -15.88
N LEU A 20 -0.69 -4.96 -15.60
CA LEU A 20 -0.18 -3.76 -16.27
C LEU A 20 -0.12 -3.96 -17.79
N ASN A 21 0.39 -5.10 -18.26
CA ASN A 21 0.45 -5.39 -19.69
C ASN A 21 -0.94 -5.40 -20.33
N GLU A 22 -1.93 -6.01 -19.67
CA GLU A 22 -3.31 -6.05 -20.16
C GLU A 22 -3.96 -4.66 -20.19
N LEU A 23 -3.74 -3.85 -19.14
CA LEU A 23 -4.21 -2.47 -19.06
C LEU A 23 -3.59 -1.59 -20.16
N LEU A 24 -2.29 -1.70 -20.41
CA LEU A 24 -1.61 -0.96 -21.47
C LEU A 24 -2.09 -1.39 -22.87
N GLN A 25 -2.39 -2.67 -23.08
CA GLN A 25 -3.02 -3.14 -24.32
C GLN A 25 -4.42 -2.54 -24.52
N ALA A 26 -5.21 -2.44 -23.45
CA ALA A 26 -6.52 -1.82 -23.49
C ALA A 26 -6.46 -0.32 -23.84
N ILE A 27 -5.42 0.39 -23.36
CA ILE A 27 -5.19 1.80 -23.68
C ILE A 27 -4.66 1.98 -25.13
N SER A 28 -3.70 1.16 -25.56
CA SER A 28 -3.02 1.29 -26.88
C SER A 28 -3.84 0.80 -28.08
N SER A 29 -4.83 -0.08 -27.87
CA SER A 29 -5.71 -0.60 -28.93
C SER A 29 -6.55 0.47 -29.64
N GLN A 30 -6.51 1.73 -29.18
CA GLN A 30 -7.20 2.87 -29.81
C GLN A 30 -6.61 3.30 -31.16
N ASN A 31 -5.38 2.90 -31.49
CA ASN A 31 -4.67 3.38 -32.69
C ASN A 31 -4.83 2.49 -33.95
N GLY A 32 -5.77 1.53 -33.97
CA GLY A 32 -6.03 0.72 -35.17
C GLY A 32 -6.85 -0.56 -34.99
N SER A 33 -7.21 -0.92 -33.75
CA SER A 33 -8.12 -2.03 -33.43
C SER A 33 -9.47 -1.49 -32.92
N ARG A 34 -10.48 -2.37 -32.83
CA ARG A 34 -11.79 -2.04 -32.25
C ARG A 34 -11.58 -1.42 -30.87
N ALA A 35 -12.04 -0.18 -30.69
CA ALA A 35 -12.05 0.46 -29.37
C ALA A 35 -12.80 -0.45 -28.38
N ARG A 36 -12.15 -0.79 -27.26
CA ARG A 36 -12.78 -1.60 -26.22
C ARG A 36 -14.07 -0.93 -25.74
N SER A 37 -15.10 -1.73 -25.55
CA SER A 37 -16.36 -1.24 -24.99
C SER A 37 -16.19 -0.84 -23.53
N GLU A 38 -17.07 0.05 -23.05
CA GLU A 38 -17.07 0.45 -21.64
C GLU A 38 -17.27 -0.75 -20.68
N MET A 39 -18.01 -1.76 -21.13
CA MET A 39 -18.19 -3.02 -20.40
C MET A 39 -16.88 -3.80 -20.26
N GLU A 40 -16.12 -3.96 -21.34
CA GLU A 40 -14.81 -4.65 -21.31
C GLU A 40 -13.79 -3.92 -20.42
N LEU A 41 -13.83 -2.59 -20.38
CA LEU A 41 -12.99 -1.80 -19.48
C LEU A 41 -13.41 -1.98 -18.02
N ARG A 42 -14.72 -2.01 -17.74
CA ARG A 42 -15.25 -2.26 -16.39
C ARG A 42 -14.85 -3.64 -15.88
N GLU A 43 -14.94 -4.66 -16.73
CA GLU A 43 -14.48 -6.02 -16.39
C GLU A 43 -12.99 -6.06 -16.05
N LEU A 44 -12.16 -5.29 -16.77
CA LEU A 44 -10.73 -5.20 -16.50
C LEU A 44 -10.41 -4.50 -15.16
N VAL A 45 -11.18 -3.46 -14.82
CA VAL A 45 -11.10 -2.80 -13.51
C VAL A 45 -11.50 -3.76 -12.39
N GLU A 46 -12.63 -4.46 -12.51
CA GLU A 46 -13.09 -5.42 -11.50
C GLU A 46 -12.14 -6.63 -11.37
N LYS A 47 -11.52 -7.08 -12.47
CA LYS A 47 -10.45 -8.08 -12.43
C LYS A 47 -9.27 -7.59 -11.60
N SER A 48 -8.79 -6.36 -11.87
CA SER A 48 -7.69 -5.77 -11.11
C SER A 48 -8.03 -5.63 -9.63
N MET A 49 -9.25 -5.18 -9.30
CA MET A 49 -9.72 -5.06 -7.91
C MET A 49 -9.77 -6.41 -7.20
N ARG A 50 -10.23 -7.46 -7.87
CA ARG A 50 -10.24 -8.82 -7.30
C ARG A 50 -8.85 -9.32 -6.96
N HIS A 51 -7.84 -9.04 -7.80
CA HIS A 51 -6.45 -9.38 -7.48
C HIS A 51 -5.94 -8.66 -6.23
N TYR A 52 -6.31 -7.40 -6.01
CA TYR A 52 -6.00 -6.70 -4.76
C TYR A 52 -6.67 -7.37 -3.56
N GLU A 53 -7.95 -7.72 -3.66
CA GLU A 53 -8.69 -8.42 -2.58
C GLU A 53 -8.07 -9.76 -2.25
N GLU A 54 -7.77 -10.58 -3.25
CA GLU A 54 -7.11 -11.88 -3.08
C GLU A 54 -5.71 -11.73 -2.46
N TYR A 55 -4.97 -10.69 -2.81
CA TYR A 55 -3.68 -10.40 -2.18
C TYR A 55 -3.84 -10.03 -0.71
N TYR A 56 -4.75 -9.12 -0.37
CA TYR A 56 -4.96 -8.72 1.03
C TYR A 56 -5.55 -9.85 1.88
N GLU A 57 -6.39 -10.72 1.32
CA GLU A 57 -6.91 -11.90 2.03
C GLU A 57 -5.78 -12.89 2.36
N ARG A 58 -4.89 -13.17 1.40
CA ARG A 58 -3.70 -13.99 1.65
C ARG A 58 -2.78 -13.35 2.68
N ARG A 59 -2.55 -12.05 2.53
CA ARG A 59 -1.71 -11.26 3.42
C ARG A 59 -2.27 -11.21 4.84
N ARG A 60 -3.59 -11.20 5.02
CA ARG A 60 -4.25 -11.21 6.34
C ARG A 60 -3.79 -12.37 7.20
N ASN A 61 -3.72 -13.58 6.63
CA ASN A 61 -3.25 -14.75 7.35
C ASN A 61 -1.79 -14.59 7.82
N LEU A 62 -0.93 -14.04 6.95
CA LEU A 62 0.47 -13.76 7.29
C LEU A 62 0.62 -12.67 8.35
N VAL A 63 -0.26 -11.65 8.32
CA VAL A 63 -0.33 -10.58 9.33
C VAL A 63 -0.67 -11.15 10.69
N GLN A 64 -1.58 -12.12 10.77
CA GLN A 64 -1.92 -12.79 12.03
C GLN A 64 -0.79 -13.68 12.56
N GLU A 65 0.06 -14.22 11.69
CA GLU A 65 1.25 -14.98 12.09
C GLU A 65 2.35 -14.07 12.66
N ASP A 66 2.65 -12.93 12.01
CA ASP A 66 3.69 -11.98 12.42
C ASP A 66 3.42 -10.55 11.91
N GLY A 67 2.56 -9.82 12.61
CA GLY A 67 2.22 -8.41 12.30
C GLY A 67 3.42 -7.45 12.28
N PRO A 68 4.35 -7.49 13.26
CA PRO A 68 5.55 -6.66 13.29
C PRO A 68 6.40 -6.73 12.02
N ALA A 69 6.50 -7.89 11.36
CA ALA A 69 7.26 -8.02 10.11
C ALA A 69 6.78 -7.06 9.01
N PHE A 70 5.50 -6.67 9.00
CA PHE A 70 4.97 -5.71 8.02
C PHE A 70 5.36 -4.26 8.29
N PHE A 71 5.89 -3.92 9.47
CA PHE A 71 6.42 -2.58 9.76
C PHE A 71 7.88 -2.42 9.33
N ALA A 72 8.60 -3.54 9.18
CA ALA A 72 9.98 -3.58 8.69
C ALA A 72 10.18 -4.78 7.74
N PRO A 73 9.49 -4.83 6.59
CA PRO A 73 9.42 -6.02 5.74
C PRO A 73 10.80 -6.39 5.18
N PRO A 74 11.39 -7.54 5.55
CA PRO A 74 12.70 -7.93 5.04
C PRO A 74 12.73 -8.09 3.51
N TRP A 75 11.60 -8.44 2.90
CA TRP A 75 11.44 -8.61 1.45
C TRP A 75 11.35 -7.31 0.63
N CYS A 76 11.33 -6.13 1.26
CA CYS A 76 11.35 -4.85 0.56
C CYS A 76 12.75 -4.22 0.55
N ASN A 77 13.05 -3.48 -0.52
CA ASN A 77 14.29 -2.72 -0.61
C ASN A 77 14.26 -1.48 0.31
N SER A 78 15.41 -0.88 0.57
CA SER A 78 15.53 0.22 1.52
C SER A 78 14.78 1.49 1.09
N PHE A 79 14.55 1.68 -0.21
CA PHE A 79 13.74 2.78 -0.71
C PHE A 79 12.24 2.53 -0.49
N GLU A 80 11.74 1.32 -0.79
CA GLU A 80 10.35 0.92 -0.50
C GLU A 80 10.03 1.04 0.98
N LYS A 81 10.96 0.61 1.85
CA LYS A 81 10.85 0.78 3.31
C LYS A 81 10.69 2.25 3.72
N SER A 82 11.29 3.19 3.00
CA SER A 82 11.22 4.63 3.31
C SER A 82 9.87 5.29 3.00
N ILE A 83 9.09 4.68 2.10
CA ILE A 83 7.74 5.15 1.70
C ILE A 83 6.62 4.26 2.25
N LEU A 84 6.96 3.30 3.12
CA LEU A 84 6.04 2.36 3.73
C LEU A 84 5.19 3.06 4.80
N TRP A 85 3.89 2.80 4.78
CA TRP A 85 2.95 3.20 5.82
C TRP A 85 2.15 1.99 6.25
N VAL A 86 2.37 1.46 7.45
CA VAL A 86 1.57 0.36 8.02
C VAL A 86 1.40 -0.81 7.02
N GLY A 87 2.52 -1.46 6.67
CA GLY A 87 2.55 -2.64 5.80
C GLY A 87 2.33 -2.43 4.31
N GLY A 88 2.10 -1.19 3.84
CA GLY A 88 1.95 -0.92 2.41
C GLY A 88 1.98 0.56 2.06
N CYS A 89 1.42 0.93 0.91
CA CYS A 89 1.32 2.33 0.50
C CYS A 89 0.26 3.08 1.33
N ARG A 90 0.45 4.37 1.58
CA ARG A 90 -0.57 5.26 2.14
C ARG A 90 -1.72 5.48 1.12
N PRO A 91 -3.00 5.19 1.44
CA PRO A 91 -4.13 5.27 0.50
C PRO A 91 -4.30 6.61 -0.24
N SER A 92 -4.03 7.72 0.42
CA SER A 92 -4.05 9.07 -0.16
C SER A 92 -3.09 9.24 -1.34
N MET A 93 -2.07 8.37 -1.49
CA MET A 93 -1.21 8.37 -2.68
C MET A 93 -1.97 8.04 -3.96
N PHE A 94 -3.00 7.19 -3.93
CA PHE A 94 -3.84 6.92 -5.10
C PHE A 94 -4.58 8.18 -5.54
N ILE A 95 -5.07 8.94 -4.57
CA ILE A 95 -5.81 10.16 -4.80
C ILE A 95 -4.88 11.28 -5.28
N ARG A 96 -3.68 11.38 -4.70
CA ARG A 96 -2.65 12.32 -5.17
C ARG A 96 -2.23 12.03 -6.61
N LEU A 97 -2.07 10.76 -6.96
CA LEU A 97 -1.77 10.34 -8.32
C LEU A 97 -2.85 10.81 -9.29
N ILE A 98 -4.13 10.73 -8.90
CA ILE A 98 -5.21 11.19 -9.78
C ILE A 98 -5.16 12.70 -10.04
N TYR A 99 -4.86 13.52 -9.02
CA TYR A 99 -4.74 14.97 -9.22
C TYR A 99 -3.57 15.31 -10.14
N SER A 100 -2.44 14.61 -9.97
CA SER A 100 -1.28 14.78 -10.85
C SER A 100 -1.60 14.43 -12.30
N LEU A 101 -2.32 13.33 -12.54
CA LEU A 101 -2.75 12.92 -13.88
C LEU A 101 -3.76 13.90 -14.50
N SER A 102 -4.70 14.40 -13.71
CA SER A 102 -5.67 15.39 -14.18
C SER A 102 -5.03 16.75 -14.49
N SER A 103 -4.07 17.20 -13.67
CA SER A 103 -3.33 18.44 -13.91
C SER A 103 -2.44 18.35 -15.16
N ALA A 104 -1.70 17.25 -15.31
CA ALA A 104 -0.86 17.03 -16.49
C ALA A 104 -1.70 16.92 -17.77
N GLY A 105 -2.88 16.29 -17.69
CA GLY A 105 -3.84 16.26 -18.79
C GLY A 105 -4.37 17.65 -19.17
N LEU A 106 -4.59 18.53 -18.20
CA LEU A 106 -5.00 19.92 -18.43
C LEU A 106 -3.88 20.76 -19.05
N GLU A 107 -2.64 20.64 -18.56
CA GLU A 107 -1.47 21.35 -19.11
C GLU A 107 -1.22 20.97 -20.57
N ALA A 108 -1.22 19.67 -20.88
CA ALA A 108 -1.08 19.17 -22.24
C ALA A 108 -2.21 19.68 -23.17
N HIS A 109 -3.44 19.77 -22.66
CA HIS A 109 -4.57 20.32 -23.40
C HIS A 109 -4.41 21.84 -23.67
N LEU A 110 -3.95 22.61 -22.67
CA LEU A 110 -3.69 24.04 -22.81
C LEU A 110 -2.53 24.33 -23.77
N ASP A 111 -1.45 23.55 -23.74
CA ASP A 111 -0.32 23.70 -24.68
C ASP A 111 -0.74 23.40 -26.13
N ASN A 112 -1.65 22.44 -26.33
CA ASN A 112 -2.23 22.14 -27.63
C ASN A 112 -3.12 23.31 -28.13
N LEU A 113 -3.95 23.89 -27.27
CA LEU A 113 -4.77 25.07 -27.61
C LEU A 113 -3.93 26.33 -27.86
N ALA A 114 -2.80 26.48 -27.15
CA ALA A 114 -1.86 27.58 -27.32
C ALA A 114 -0.96 27.43 -28.56
N GLY A 115 -1.11 26.35 -29.35
CA GLY A 115 -0.34 26.11 -30.57
C GLY A 115 1.16 25.91 -30.34
N ARG A 116 1.58 25.53 -29.13
CA ARG A 116 2.99 25.36 -28.76
C ARG A 116 3.53 23.93 -28.98
N ALA A 117 2.68 22.98 -29.34
CA ALA A 117 3.08 21.60 -29.63
C ALA A 117 3.44 21.41 -31.12
N PHE A 118 4.69 21.04 -31.40
CA PHE A 118 5.18 20.65 -32.71
C PHE A 118 4.58 19.27 -33.06
N ALA A 119 3.54 19.25 -33.91
CA ALA A 119 2.98 18.08 -34.58
C ALA A 119 2.81 16.79 -33.75
N SER A 120 1.64 16.65 -33.10
CA SER A 120 0.87 15.40 -33.13
C SER A 120 -0.61 15.70 -32.92
N ALA A 121 -1.34 15.85 -34.01
CA ALA A 121 -2.79 15.92 -34.00
C ALA A 121 -3.35 14.52 -33.70
N SER A 122 -3.70 14.29 -32.45
CA SER A 122 -4.65 13.26 -32.04
C SER A 122 -5.48 13.86 -30.92
N ASN A 123 -6.80 13.67 -30.96
CA ASN A 123 -7.79 14.16 -29.99
C ASN A 123 -7.46 13.69 -28.54
N SER A 124 -6.46 14.30 -27.92
CA SER A 124 -5.94 13.95 -26.61
C SER A 124 -6.81 14.61 -25.54
N GLU A 125 -7.95 14.00 -25.25
CA GLU A 125 -8.51 14.06 -23.89
C GLU A 125 -7.42 13.52 -22.95
N GLY A 126 -6.80 14.42 -22.19
CA GLY A 126 -5.66 14.12 -21.33
C GLY A 126 -5.94 13.06 -20.26
N LEU A 127 -4.85 12.42 -19.84
CA LEU A 127 -4.71 11.11 -19.20
C LEU A 127 -5.57 10.77 -17.97
N VAL A 128 -6.27 11.72 -17.34
CA VAL A 128 -7.50 11.48 -16.54
C VAL A 128 -8.27 12.81 -16.52
N GLY A 129 -9.09 13.08 -17.54
CA GLY A 129 -9.97 14.26 -17.57
C GLY A 129 -11.11 14.13 -16.55
N LEU A 130 -10.89 14.54 -15.30
CA LEU A 130 -11.94 14.52 -14.26
C LEU A 130 -12.97 15.62 -14.52
N SER A 131 -14.25 15.26 -14.46
CA SER A 131 -15.34 16.24 -14.46
C SER A 131 -15.44 16.97 -13.11
N ALA A 132 -16.02 18.17 -13.10
CA ALA A 132 -16.21 18.93 -11.86
C ALA A 132 -16.99 18.14 -10.76
N PRO A 133 -18.07 17.39 -11.08
CA PRO A 133 -18.71 16.53 -10.09
C PRO A 133 -17.79 15.42 -9.56
N GLN A 134 -16.97 14.81 -10.42
CA GLN A 134 -15.99 13.80 -9.99
C GLN A 134 -14.95 14.41 -9.05
N LEU A 135 -14.45 15.62 -9.33
CA LEU A 135 -13.50 16.31 -8.44
C LEU A 135 -14.07 16.55 -7.03
N VAL A 136 -15.35 16.91 -6.91
CA VAL A 136 -16.01 17.06 -5.61
C VAL A 136 -16.02 15.73 -4.86
N LEU A 137 -16.37 14.63 -5.53
CA LEU A 137 -16.39 13.29 -4.93
C LEU A 137 -14.99 12.81 -4.54
N VAL A 138 -13.98 13.03 -5.39
CA VAL A 138 -12.58 12.70 -5.10
C VAL A 138 -12.08 13.50 -3.89
N ASN A 139 -12.41 14.80 -3.79
CA ASN A 139 -12.01 15.62 -2.65
C ASN A 139 -12.64 15.15 -1.34
N GLU A 140 -13.91 14.74 -1.38
CA GLU A 140 -14.58 14.21 -0.20
C GLU A 140 -13.99 12.85 0.23
N LEU A 141 -13.71 11.97 -0.73
CA LEU A 141 -13.00 10.71 -0.48
C LEU A 141 -11.59 10.96 0.09
N HIS A 142 -10.90 12.00 -0.40
CA HIS A 142 -9.58 12.36 0.11
C HIS A 142 -9.65 12.79 1.57
N ARG A 143 -10.62 13.64 1.92
CA ARG A 143 -10.83 14.14 3.28
C ARG A 143 -11.14 12.99 4.24
N SER A 144 -12.05 12.09 3.87
CA SER A 144 -12.39 10.93 4.71
C SER A 144 -11.21 9.95 4.86
N THR A 145 -10.48 9.69 3.76
CA THR A 145 -9.28 8.84 3.77
C THR A 145 -8.20 9.42 4.69
N LEU A 146 -7.94 10.73 4.63
CA LEU A 146 -6.95 11.39 5.49
C LEU A 146 -7.32 11.32 6.98
N LEU A 147 -8.62 11.39 7.31
CA LEU A 147 -9.07 11.24 8.70
C LEU A 147 -8.75 9.84 9.23
N GLU A 148 -9.05 8.79 8.47
CA GLU A 148 -8.75 7.42 8.88
C GLU A 148 -7.24 7.12 8.89
N GLU A 149 -6.48 7.65 7.92
CA GLU A 149 -5.02 7.55 7.94
C GLU A 149 -4.41 8.18 9.20
N ASN A 150 -4.90 9.35 9.59
CA ASN A 150 -4.45 10.03 10.81
C ASN A 150 -4.83 9.25 12.05
N ARG A 151 -6.05 8.68 12.09
CA ARG A 151 -6.49 7.82 13.19
C ARG A 151 -5.57 6.60 13.35
N ILE A 152 -5.27 5.87 12.27
CA ILE A 152 -4.37 4.71 12.30
C ILE A 152 -2.95 5.14 12.68
N THR A 153 -2.44 6.24 12.13
CA THR A 153 -1.11 6.76 12.44
C THR A 153 -0.96 7.09 13.93
N SER A 154 -1.97 7.75 14.51
CA SER A 154 -1.99 8.04 15.95
C SER A 154 -2.01 6.76 16.79
N GLN A 155 -2.78 5.73 16.38
CA GLN A 155 -2.78 4.44 17.08
C GLN A 155 -1.44 3.72 17.02
N VAL A 156 -0.73 3.78 15.88
CA VAL A 156 0.63 3.25 15.75
C VAL A 156 1.58 3.97 16.71
N ALA A 157 1.53 5.31 16.77
CA ALA A 157 2.35 6.10 17.67
C ALA A 157 2.10 5.73 19.14
N THR A 158 0.83 5.69 19.57
CA THR A 158 0.45 5.27 20.93
C THR A 158 0.96 3.86 21.23
N LEU A 159 0.82 2.91 20.30
CA LEU A 159 1.29 1.55 20.50
C LEU A 159 2.81 1.50 20.68
N GLN A 160 3.57 2.29 19.90
CA GLN A 160 5.03 2.40 20.03
C GLN A 160 5.45 3.02 21.36
N GLU A 161 4.78 4.09 21.80
CA GLU A 161 5.06 4.78 23.06
C GLU A 161 4.77 3.89 24.28
N ASN A 162 3.68 3.12 24.23
CA ASN A 162 3.26 2.23 25.33
C ASN A 162 4.34 1.21 25.71
N VAL A 163 5.24 0.83 24.80
CA VAL A 163 6.37 -0.08 25.08
C VAL A 163 7.22 0.43 26.26
N ALA A 164 7.35 1.74 26.42
CA ALA A 164 8.09 2.35 27.51
C ALA A 164 7.41 2.21 28.88
N ASP A 165 6.09 2.00 28.92
CA ASP A 165 5.31 1.95 30.16
C ASP A 165 4.77 0.55 30.47
N ARG A 166 3.94 -0.02 29.58
CA ARG A 166 3.32 -1.35 29.72
C ARG A 166 3.09 -1.94 28.33
N PRO A 167 3.33 -3.25 28.11
CA PRO A 167 3.48 -4.29 29.15
C PRO A 167 4.93 -4.64 29.55
N LEU A 168 5.96 -4.14 28.87
CA LEU A 168 7.33 -4.68 29.04
C LEU A 168 8.11 -4.12 30.24
N LEU A 169 8.01 -2.83 30.54
CA LEU A 169 8.79 -2.21 31.62
C LEU A 169 8.57 -2.84 33.02
N PRO A 170 7.33 -3.18 33.45
CA PRO A 170 7.10 -3.85 34.72
C PRO A 170 7.80 -5.21 34.79
N ILE A 171 7.73 -5.99 33.71
CA ILE A 171 8.37 -7.31 33.61
C ILE A 171 9.89 -7.18 33.73
N VAL A 172 10.48 -6.17 33.06
CA VAL A 172 11.91 -5.86 33.17
C VAL A 172 12.29 -5.50 34.63
N LYS A 173 11.51 -4.63 35.28
CA LYS A 173 11.76 -4.21 36.67
C LYS A 173 11.65 -5.38 37.65
N GLU A 174 10.65 -6.23 37.48
CA GLU A 174 10.45 -7.41 38.31
C GLU A 174 11.62 -8.40 38.17
N ARG A 175 12.02 -8.73 36.94
CA ARG A 175 13.20 -9.59 36.69
C ARG A 175 14.48 -9.03 37.31
N GLN A 176 14.69 -7.71 37.27
CA GLN A 176 15.85 -7.08 37.92
C GLN A 176 15.78 -7.17 39.46
N ARG A 177 14.58 -7.06 40.04
CA ARG A 177 14.37 -7.22 41.49
C ARG A 177 14.73 -8.64 41.93
N TRP A 178 14.25 -9.66 41.20
CA TRP A 178 14.58 -11.06 41.45
C TRP A 178 16.08 -11.35 41.37
N ARG A 179 16.77 -10.82 40.34
CA ARG A 179 18.24 -10.95 40.23
C ARG A 179 19.01 -10.31 41.38
N ARG A 180 18.44 -9.29 42.04
CA ARG A 180 19.06 -8.64 43.20
C ARG A 180 18.77 -9.34 44.52
N SER A 181 17.65 -10.06 44.63
CA SER A 181 17.24 -10.75 45.86
C SER A 181 17.74 -12.20 45.94
N ASP A 182 18.06 -12.85 44.82
CA ASP A 182 18.44 -14.25 44.80
C ASP A 182 19.92 -14.47 45.12
N THR A 183 20.22 -14.54 46.42
CA THR A 183 21.45 -15.13 46.97
C THR A 183 21.22 -16.60 47.38
N SER A 184 20.11 -17.25 47.00
CA SER A 184 19.79 -18.61 47.47
C SER A 184 18.76 -19.32 46.56
N ARG A 185 19.29 -20.01 45.54
CA ARG A 185 18.74 -21.17 44.81
C ARG A 185 17.28 -21.53 45.09
N GLY A 186 16.42 -21.35 44.08
CA GLY A 186 15.17 -22.10 43.92
C GLY A 186 14.58 -21.84 42.54
N GLU A 187 14.69 -22.82 41.64
CA GLU A 187 14.00 -22.99 40.35
C GLU A 187 13.28 -21.74 39.80
N ILE A 188 13.91 -21.06 38.84
CA ILE A 188 13.25 -20.06 38.00
C ILE A 188 12.15 -20.79 37.23
N GLY A 189 10.94 -20.76 37.76
CA GLY A 189 9.76 -21.27 37.08
C GLY A 189 9.54 -20.51 35.77
N ASP A 190 9.18 -21.27 34.74
CA ASP A 190 8.73 -20.90 33.39
C ASP A 190 7.73 -19.70 33.32
N GLY A 191 7.10 -19.33 34.45
CA GLY A 191 6.12 -18.24 34.54
C GLY A 191 6.65 -16.85 34.14
N GLY A 192 7.94 -16.56 34.34
CA GLY A 192 8.52 -15.27 33.95
C GLY A 192 8.66 -15.11 32.44
N ASP A 193 8.92 -16.21 31.71
CA ASP A 193 9.00 -16.20 30.25
C ASP A 193 7.60 -16.21 29.63
N ALA A 194 6.63 -16.90 30.24
CA ALA A 194 5.23 -16.87 29.83
C ALA A 194 4.63 -15.44 29.84
N GLU A 195 4.94 -14.62 30.84
CA GLU A 195 4.46 -13.23 30.91
C GLU A 195 5.07 -12.34 29.79
N VAL A 196 6.36 -12.51 29.49
CA VAL A 196 7.00 -11.81 28.35
C VAL A 196 6.39 -12.25 27.02
N VAL A 197 6.18 -13.56 26.85
CA VAL A 197 5.55 -14.09 25.63
C VAL A 197 4.14 -13.54 25.48
N ALA A 198 3.34 -13.48 26.55
CA ALA A 198 2.01 -12.90 26.52
C ALA A 198 2.03 -11.40 26.19
N ALA A 199 2.96 -10.65 26.78
CA ALA A 199 3.14 -9.22 26.54
C ALA A 199 3.53 -8.92 25.09
N MET A 200 4.52 -9.65 24.55
CA MET A 200 4.95 -9.55 23.15
C MET A 200 3.85 -10.02 22.18
N GLY A 201 3.10 -11.07 22.55
CA GLY A 201 1.97 -11.57 21.79
C GLY A 201 0.84 -10.53 21.68
N SER A 202 0.52 -9.85 22.78
CA SER A 202 -0.47 -8.77 22.79
C SER A 202 -0.04 -7.58 21.90
N TYR A 203 1.23 -7.20 21.95
CA TYR A 203 1.79 -6.16 21.08
C TYR A 203 1.72 -6.56 19.60
N THR A 204 2.12 -7.79 19.29
CA THR A 204 2.06 -8.39 17.94
C THR A 204 0.63 -8.38 17.41
N ALA A 205 -0.35 -8.81 18.22
CA ALA A 205 -1.77 -8.80 17.84
C ALA A 205 -2.29 -7.37 17.59
N ALA A 206 -1.89 -6.39 18.39
CA ALA A 206 -2.25 -4.99 18.19
C ALA A 206 -1.69 -4.43 16.87
N MET A 207 -0.40 -4.71 16.58
CA MET A 207 0.21 -4.35 15.29
C MET A 207 -0.50 -5.03 14.12
N SER A 208 -0.87 -6.30 14.27
CA SER A 208 -1.61 -7.07 13.26
C SER A 208 -2.95 -6.41 12.93
N GLY A 209 -3.71 -6.01 13.96
CA GLY A 209 -4.97 -5.28 13.79
C GLY A 209 -4.82 -3.93 13.09
N LEU A 210 -3.71 -3.22 13.30
CA LEU A 210 -3.42 -1.96 12.61
C LEU A 210 -3.13 -2.18 11.12
N VAL A 211 -2.41 -3.25 10.78
CA VAL A 211 -2.16 -3.63 9.39
C VAL A 211 -3.45 -4.03 8.69
N GLU A 212 -4.32 -4.82 9.32
CA GLU A 212 -5.64 -5.14 8.76
C GLU A 212 -6.51 -3.90 8.55
N ALA A 213 -6.51 -2.95 9.49
CA ALA A 213 -7.24 -1.70 9.35
C ALA A 213 -6.71 -0.86 8.17
N ALA A 214 -5.39 -0.81 8.00
CA ALA A 214 -4.76 -0.10 6.88
C ALA A 214 -5.05 -0.76 5.53
N ASP A 215 -5.02 -2.09 5.46
CA ASP A 215 -5.32 -2.85 4.24
C ASP A 215 -6.80 -2.70 3.83
N ARG A 216 -7.71 -2.68 4.80
CA ARG A 216 -9.11 -2.37 4.57
C ARG A 216 -9.30 -0.96 4.00
N LEU A 217 -8.67 0.04 4.62
CA LEU A 217 -8.75 1.42 4.13
C LEU A 217 -8.23 1.54 2.69
N ARG A 218 -7.12 0.84 2.34
CA ARG A 218 -6.62 0.80 0.96
C ARG A 218 -7.65 0.25 -0.01
N LEU A 219 -8.28 -0.88 0.32
CA LEU A 219 -9.29 -1.52 -0.53
C LEU A 219 -10.52 -0.65 -0.70
N GLU A 220 -11.05 -0.09 0.40
CA GLU A 220 -12.23 0.78 0.38
C GLU A 220 -11.95 2.04 -0.45
N THR A 221 -10.84 2.74 -0.20
CA THR A 221 -10.45 3.92 -0.99
C THR A 221 -10.29 3.58 -2.47
N ALA A 222 -9.59 2.48 -2.80
CA ALA A 222 -9.39 2.07 -4.19
C ALA A 222 -10.71 1.69 -4.87
N ARG A 223 -11.58 0.92 -4.21
CA ARG A 223 -12.88 0.50 -4.74
C ARG A 223 -13.80 1.69 -4.98
N THR A 224 -13.92 2.60 -4.02
CA THR A 224 -14.73 3.82 -4.20
C THR A 224 -14.20 4.68 -5.33
N LEU A 225 -12.88 4.86 -5.41
CA LEU A 225 -12.30 5.64 -6.50
C LEU A 225 -12.54 4.99 -7.87
N LEU A 226 -12.24 3.70 -8.02
CA LEU A 226 -12.20 3.01 -9.31
C LEU A 226 -13.58 2.57 -9.82
N SER A 227 -14.50 2.19 -8.93
CA SER A 227 -15.81 1.63 -9.29
C SER A 227 -16.96 2.65 -9.16
N ASP A 228 -16.88 3.59 -8.20
CA ASP A 228 -17.99 4.49 -7.88
C ASP A 228 -17.81 5.90 -8.44
N ILE A 229 -16.57 6.42 -8.45
CA ILE A 229 -16.29 7.82 -8.87
C ILE A 229 -15.84 7.88 -10.34
N LEU A 230 -14.94 7.00 -10.76
CA LEU A 230 -14.32 7.05 -12.07
C LEU A 230 -15.11 6.33 -13.14
N ARG A 231 -15.00 6.84 -14.37
CA ARG A 231 -15.42 6.10 -15.56
C ARG A 231 -14.42 4.98 -15.83
N PRO A 232 -14.84 3.85 -16.45
CA PRO A 232 -13.96 2.72 -16.68
C PRO A 232 -12.64 3.06 -17.38
N LYS A 233 -12.66 3.98 -18.37
CA LYS A 233 -11.44 4.46 -19.04
C LYS A 233 -10.46 5.15 -18.07
N GLN A 234 -10.97 6.08 -17.25
CA GLN A 234 -10.17 6.80 -16.24
C GLN A 234 -9.60 5.83 -15.19
N ALA A 235 -10.38 4.83 -14.78
CA ALA A 235 -9.95 3.82 -13.82
C ALA A 235 -8.84 2.93 -14.39
N VAL A 236 -8.95 2.52 -15.67
CA VAL A 236 -7.89 1.78 -16.39
C VAL A 236 -6.60 2.60 -16.49
N GLU A 237 -6.69 3.88 -16.84
CA GLU A 237 -5.54 4.80 -16.93
C GLU A 237 -4.85 4.97 -15.56
N LEU A 238 -5.64 5.16 -14.50
CA LEU A 238 -5.13 5.27 -13.13
C LEU A 238 -4.46 3.97 -12.66
N LEU A 239 -5.10 2.81 -12.90
CA LEU A 239 -4.53 1.50 -12.57
C LEU A 239 -3.23 1.24 -13.31
N ALA A 240 -3.17 1.52 -14.61
CA ALA A 240 -1.97 1.36 -15.42
C ALA A 240 -0.83 2.23 -14.86
N THR A 241 -1.11 3.52 -14.63
CA THR A 241 -0.12 4.45 -14.09
C THR A 241 0.35 4.04 -12.70
N GLY A 242 -0.58 3.66 -11.81
CA GLY A 242 -0.26 3.24 -10.44
C GLY A 242 0.61 1.97 -10.41
N LYS A 243 0.27 0.97 -11.22
CA LYS A 243 1.06 -0.27 -11.35
C LYS A 243 2.44 0.02 -11.94
N GLN A 244 2.52 0.85 -12.99
CA GLN A 244 3.78 1.24 -13.59
C GLN A 244 4.68 1.97 -12.60
N LEU A 245 4.14 2.92 -11.83
CA LEU A 245 4.86 3.64 -10.78
C LEU A 245 5.39 2.67 -9.72
N HIS A 246 4.54 1.79 -9.18
CA HIS A 246 4.92 0.80 -8.17
C HIS A 246 6.05 -0.12 -8.66
N LEU A 247 5.89 -0.72 -9.85
CA LEU A 247 6.88 -1.63 -10.42
C LEU A 247 8.21 -0.92 -10.73
N SER A 248 8.15 0.34 -11.18
CA SER A 248 9.36 1.13 -11.44
C SER A 248 10.10 1.47 -10.14
N VAL A 249 9.38 1.88 -9.10
CA VAL A 249 9.95 2.14 -7.78
C VAL A 249 10.61 0.89 -7.19
N HIS A 250 9.97 -0.27 -7.35
CA HIS A 250 10.53 -1.55 -6.92
C HIS A 250 11.87 -1.84 -7.62
N GLU A 251 11.89 -1.76 -8.95
CA GLU A 251 13.07 -2.03 -9.78
C GLU A 251 14.22 -1.05 -9.48
N TRP A 252 13.93 0.25 -9.44
CA TRP A 252 14.94 1.27 -9.15
C TRP A 252 15.49 1.16 -7.73
N GLY A 253 14.64 0.82 -6.76
CA GLY A 253 15.06 0.58 -5.39
C GLY A 253 16.00 -0.62 -5.28
N HIS A 254 15.70 -1.71 -5.98
CA HIS A 254 16.57 -2.89 -6.06
C HIS A 254 17.93 -2.55 -6.68
N GLN A 255 17.95 -1.86 -7.82
CA GLN A 255 19.19 -1.42 -8.47
C GLN A 255 20.03 -0.51 -7.56
N ARG A 256 19.38 0.39 -6.82
CA ARG A 256 20.04 1.27 -5.85
C ARG A 256 20.69 0.49 -4.72
N ASP A 257 20.01 -0.51 -4.16
CA ASP A 257 20.54 -1.30 -3.05
C ASP A 257 21.74 -2.16 -3.50
N LEU A 258 21.65 -2.78 -4.69
CA LEU A 258 22.77 -3.47 -5.33
C LEU A 258 23.99 -2.54 -5.50
N SER A 259 23.79 -1.32 -5.99
CA SER A 259 24.87 -0.34 -6.19
C SER A 259 25.58 0.09 -4.89
N ARG A 260 24.92 -0.09 -3.74
CA ARG A 260 25.42 0.28 -2.42
C ARG A 260 25.95 -0.91 -1.61
N GLY A 261 25.93 -2.12 -2.17
CA GLY A 261 26.30 -3.34 -1.44
C GLY A 261 25.28 -3.79 -0.39
N HIS A 262 24.05 -3.28 -0.45
CA HIS A 262 22.94 -3.67 0.43
C HIS A 262 22.04 -4.70 -0.25
N GLY A 263 22.62 -5.71 -0.91
CA GLY A 263 21.82 -6.80 -1.49
C GLY A 263 20.96 -7.47 -0.41
N VAL A 264 19.65 -7.44 -0.60
CA VAL A 264 18.69 -8.25 0.16
C VAL A 264 18.75 -9.68 -0.34
#